data_AF-A0A1Q3R9D6-F1
#
_entry.id   AF-A0A1Q3R9D6-F1
#
_cell.length_a   1.000
_cell.length_b   1.000
_cell.length_c   1.000
_cell.angle_alpha   90.00
_cell.angle_beta   90.00
_cell.angle_gamma   90.00
#
_symmetry.space_group_name_H-M   'P 1'
#
loop_
_entity.id
_entity.type
_entity.pdbx_description
1 polymer ?
#
loop_
_entity_poly.entity_id
_entity_poly.type
_entity_poly.pdbx_seq_one_letter_code
_entity_poly.pdbx_strand_id
1 'polypeptide(L)'
;MPVALFRALYETFGIDPVWLLDGPGEQPVKAATRATDVALVDRIIDWVDTELASMGKKLRPEQRLRILKAAYALSAEKGRLEPSSMRELLSVVVRR
;
A
#
# COMPACT_ATOMS: atom_id res chain seq x y z
N MET A 1 25.80 4.09 -4.99
CA MET A 1 24.53 3.88 -4.25
C MET A 1 23.42 3.60 -5.25
N PRO A 2 22.92 2.36 -5.38
CA PRO A 2 21.90 1.97 -6.38
C PRO A 2 20.57 2.72 -6.23
N VAL A 3 20.28 3.21 -5.02
CA VAL A 3 19.06 3.94 -4.67
C VAL A 3 18.78 5.15 -5.58
N ALA A 4 19.81 5.91 -5.96
CA ALA A 4 19.64 7.07 -6.82
C ALA A 4 19.21 6.67 -8.24
N LEU A 5 19.74 5.54 -8.75
CA LEU A 5 19.37 4.99 -10.05
C LEU A 5 17.93 4.47 -10.04
N PHE A 6 17.54 3.72 -9.00
CA PHE A 6 16.18 3.21 -8.85
C PHE A 6 15.15 4.34 -8.78
N ARG A 7 15.46 5.39 -8.02
CA ARG A 7 14.62 6.59 -7.95
C ARG A 7 14.48 7.26 -9.31
N ALA A 8 15.59 7.48 -10.02
CA ALA A 8 15.55 8.11 -11.34
C ALA A 8 14.74 7.30 -12.36
N LEU A 9 14.86 5.98 -12.36
CA LEU A 9 14.10 5.09 -13.25
C LEU A 9 12.60 5.10 -12.93
N TYR A 10 12.25 5.15 -11.64
CA TYR A 10 10.87 5.30 -11.20
C TYR A 10 10.29 6.67 -11.56
N GLU A 11 10.97 7.76 -11.22
CA GLU A 11 10.46 9.12 -11.40
C GLU A 11 10.38 9.52 -12.88
N THR A 12 11.38 9.11 -13.69
CA THR A 12 11.47 9.52 -15.10
C THR A 12 10.67 8.60 -16.02
N PHE A 13 10.70 7.29 -15.77
CA PHE A 13 10.14 6.30 -16.68
C PHE A 13 9.00 5.50 -16.07
N GLY A 14 8.67 5.71 -14.79
CA GLY A 14 7.64 4.93 -14.09
C GLY A 14 7.99 3.45 -13.96
N ILE A 15 9.27 3.07 -14.05
CA ILE A 15 9.70 1.66 -13.95
C ILE A 15 9.67 1.23 -12.48
N ASP A 16 9.05 0.09 -12.20
CA ASP A 16 8.98 -0.48 -10.84
C ASP A 16 10.40 -0.86 -10.37
N PRO A 17 10.92 -0.27 -9.29
CA PRO A 17 12.22 -0.65 -8.74
C PRO A 17 12.28 -2.12 -8.31
N VAL A 18 11.14 -2.72 -7.94
CA VAL A 18 11.07 -4.13 -7.55
C VAL A 18 11.38 -5.05 -8.73
N TRP A 19 10.99 -4.69 -9.96
CA TRP A 19 11.36 -5.43 -11.17
C TRP A 19 12.89 -5.49 -11.37
N LEU A 20 13.61 -4.43 -11.00
CA LEU A 20 15.09 -4.44 -11.05
C LEU A 20 15.73 -5.32 -9.98
N LEU A 21 15.03 -5.53 -8.86
CA LEU A 21 15.54 -6.28 -7.71
C LEU A 21 15.25 -7.78 -7.79
N ASP A 22 14.09 -8.16 -8.33
CA ASP A 22 13.68 -9.56 -8.51
C ASP A 22 14.34 -10.23 -9.74
N GLY A 23 15.05 -9.42 -10.55
CA GLY A 23 15.65 -9.82 -11.82
C GLY A 23 14.85 -9.26 -13.00
N PRO A 24 15.48 -8.49 -13.91
CA PRO A 24 14.76 -7.92 -15.03
C PRO A 24 14.31 -9.04 -15.97
N GLY A 25 13.02 -9.39 -15.93
CA GLY A 25 12.39 -10.16 -17.02
C GLY A 25 12.48 -9.41 -18.35
N GLU A 26 11.96 -9.97 -19.44
CA GLU A 26 12.18 -9.43 -20.80
C GLU A 26 11.73 -7.98 -21.01
N GLN A 27 10.73 -7.50 -20.25
CA GLN A 27 10.26 -6.11 -20.36
C GLN A 27 10.17 -5.42 -18.99
N PRO A 28 10.53 -4.12 -18.93
CA PRO A 28 10.38 -3.32 -17.72
C PRO A 28 8.92 -3.19 -17.34
N VAL A 29 8.60 -3.56 -16.09
CA VAL A 29 7.26 -3.38 -15.53
C VAL A 29 7.08 -1.91 -15.16
N LYS A 30 6.01 -1.28 -15.65
CA LYS A 30 5.62 0.04 -15.13
C LYS A 30 5.03 -0.14 -13.73
N ALA A 31 5.40 0.71 -12.80
CA ALA A 31 4.81 0.74 -11.47
C ALA A 31 3.28 0.93 -11.53
N ALA A 32 2.79 1.68 -12.54
CA ALA A 32 1.36 1.86 -12.79
C ALA A 32 0.64 0.62 -13.34
N THR A 33 1.38 -0.30 -13.99
CA THR A 33 0.83 -1.56 -14.53
C THR A 33 0.90 -2.72 -13.55
N ARG A 34 1.50 -2.53 -12.37
CA ARG A 34 1.41 -3.51 -11.29
C ARG A 34 -0.08 -3.61 -10.95
N ALA A 35 -0.70 -4.72 -11.34
CA ALA A 35 -2.13 -4.92 -11.21
C ALA A 35 -2.51 -4.60 -9.77
N THR A 36 -3.27 -3.52 -9.58
CA THR A 36 -3.83 -3.24 -8.27
C THR A 36 -4.87 -4.31 -8.03
N ASP A 37 -4.70 -5.10 -6.98
CA ASP A 37 -5.73 -6.05 -6.58
C ASP A 37 -6.91 -5.26 -6.01
N VAL A 38 -7.85 -4.90 -6.89
CA VAL A 38 -9.03 -4.10 -6.55
C VAL A 38 -9.89 -4.81 -5.51
N ALA A 39 -9.96 -6.15 -5.56
CA ALA A 39 -10.69 -6.93 -4.56
C ALA A 39 -10.00 -6.90 -3.19
N LEU A 40 -8.67 -6.80 -3.14
CA LEU A 40 -7.94 -6.54 -1.91
C LEU A 40 -8.19 -5.10 -1.40
N VAL A 41 -8.21 -4.11 -2.28
CA VAL A 41 -8.54 -2.72 -1.93
C VAL A 41 -9.93 -2.62 -1.31
N ASP A 42 -10.95 -3.23 -1.93
CA ASP A 42 -12.31 -3.23 -1.41
C ASP A 42 -12.38 -3.85 -0.01
N ARG A 43 -11.75 -5.02 0.18
CA ARG A 43 -11.67 -5.67 1.50
C ARG A 43 -10.96 -4.80 2.55
N ILE A 44 -9.92 -4.06 2.16
CA ILE A 44 -9.22 -3.11 3.05
C ILE A 44 -10.17 -1.99 3.47
N ILE A 45 -10.90 -1.41 2.51
CA ILE A 45 -11.84 -0.31 2.78
C ILE A 45 -12.92 -0.77 3.76
N ASP A 46 -13.57 -1.91 3.48
CA ASP A 46 -14.62 -2.47 4.33
C ASP A 46 -14.12 -2.74 5.75
N TRP A 47 -12.91 -3.31 5.88
CA TRP A 47 -12.32 -3.57 7.17
C TRP A 47 -12.00 -2.29 7.94
N VAL A 48 -11.40 -1.30 7.28
CA VAL A 48 -11.07 0.00 7.91
C VAL A 48 -12.34 0.72 8.37
N ASP A 49 -13.40 0.70 7.56
CA ASP A 49 -14.67 1.32 7.93
C ASP A 49 -15.34 0.60 9.10
N THR A 50 -15.30 -0.73 9.12
CA THR A 50 -15.82 -1.54 10.23
C THR A 50 -15.08 -1.24 11.55
N GLU A 51 -13.75 -1.18 11.52
CA GLU A 51 -12.94 -0.89 12.71
C GLU A 51 -13.08 0.57 13.17
N LEU A 52 -13.13 1.53 12.25
CA LEU A 52 -13.37 2.93 12.63
C LEU A 52 -14.76 3.12 13.25
N ALA A 53 -15.77 2.44 12.71
CA ALA A 53 -17.10 2.42 13.28
C ALA A 53 -17.13 1.77 14.67
N SER A 54 -16.42 0.65 14.87
CA SER A 54 -16.33 -0.03 16.17
C SER A 54 -15.67 0.86 17.24
N MET A 55 -14.74 1.71 16.83
CA MET A 55 -14.06 2.70 17.68
C MET A 55 -14.83 4.01 17.86
N GLY A 56 -15.94 4.21 17.15
CA GLY A 56 -16.68 5.48 17.13
C GLY A 56 -15.86 6.66 16.58
N LYS A 57 -14.86 6.39 15.73
CA LYS A 57 -13.95 7.41 15.21
C LYS A 57 -14.17 7.67 13.73
N LYS A 58 -13.90 8.92 13.32
CA LYS A 58 -13.81 9.31 11.92
C LYS A 58 -12.44 9.91 11.67
N LEU A 59 -11.83 9.53 10.54
CA LEU A 59 -10.56 10.07 10.09
C LEU A 59 -10.78 11.22 9.12
N ARG A 60 -9.88 12.21 9.13
CA ARG A 60 -9.84 13.22 8.07
C ARG A 60 -9.47 12.54 6.74
N PRO A 61 -9.88 13.09 5.58
CA PRO A 61 -9.59 12.50 4.28
C PRO A 61 -8.11 12.16 4.06
N GLU A 62 -7.21 13.04 4.48
CA GLU A 62 -5.76 12.80 4.37
C GLU A 62 -5.27 11.63 5.23
N GLN A 63 -5.79 11.48 6.45
CA GLN A 63 -5.43 10.38 7.35
C GLN A 63 -5.97 9.06 6.80
N ARG A 64 -7.19 9.07 6.26
CA ARG A 64 -7.81 7.93 5.60
C ARG A 64 -6.96 7.47 4.41
N LEU A 65 -6.54 8.39 3.54
CA LEU A 65 -5.69 8.07 2.39
C LEU A 65 -4.35 7.44 2.81
N ARG A 66 -3.71 7.98 3.87
CA ARG A 66 -2.46 7.42 4.40
C ARG A 66 -2.65 5.99 4.92
N ILE A 67 -3.75 5.72 5.62
CA ILE A 67 -4.07 4.38 6.13
C ILE A 67 -4.32 3.41 4.98
N LEU A 68 -5.15 3.78 3.99
CA LEU A 68 -5.45 2.92 2.86
C LEU A 68 -4.18 2.57 2.08
N LYS A 69 -3.29 3.55 1.85
CA LYS A 69 -1.99 3.31 1.20
C LYS A 69 -1.12 2.33 1.98
N ALA A 70 -1.03 2.50 3.30
CA ALA A 70 -0.19 1.64 4.13
C ALA A 70 -0.79 0.23 4.32
N ALA A 71 -2.10 0.12 4.49
CA ALA A 71 -2.81 -1.15 4.57
C ALA A 71 -2.68 -1.96 3.27
N TYR A 72 -2.76 -1.30 2.11
CA TYR A 72 -2.52 -1.93 0.83
C TYR A 72 -1.07 -2.41 0.70
N ALA A 73 -0.08 -1.57 1.06
CA ALA A 73 1.33 -1.98 1.02
C ALA A 73 1.61 -3.22 1.90
N LEU A 74 1.05 -3.27 3.11
CA LEU A 74 1.20 -4.42 4.02
C LEU A 74 0.51 -5.69 3.51
N SER A 75 -0.60 -5.53 2.81
CA SER A 75 -1.44 -6.65 2.37
C SER A 75 -1.06 -7.16 0.99
N ALA A 76 -0.53 -6.31 0.12
CA ALA A 76 -0.17 -6.63 -1.26
C ALA A 76 0.97 -7.65 -1.35
N GLU A 77 1.93 -7.60 -0.42
CA GLU A 77 3.03 -8.58 -0.36
C GLU A 77 2.52 -9.99 -0.02
N LYS A 78 1.47 -10.09 0.79
CA LYS A 78 0.91 -11.36 1.28
C LYS A 78 -0.34 -11.81 0.52
N GLY A 79 -0.88 -10.97 -0.37
CA GLY A 79 -2.18 -11.18 -1.06
C GLY A 79 -3.39 -11.26 -0.12
N ARG A 80 -3.23 -10.91 1.16
CA ARG A 80 -4.26 -11.06 2.20
C ARG A 80 -4.17 -10.00 3.26
N LEU A 81 -5.31 -9.72 3.89
CA LEU A 81 -5.40 -8.88 5.07
C LEU A 81 -4.88 -9.61 6.31
N GLU A 82 -4.09 -8.92 7.12
CA GLU A 82 -3.67 -9.41 8.43
C GLU A 82 -4.23 -8.49 9.54
N PRO A 83 -5.33 -8.87 10.20
CA PRO A 83 -6.05 -7.99 11.12
C PRO A 83 -5.21 -7.48 12.31
N SER A 84 -4.24 -8.25 12.78
CA SER A 84 -3.28 -7.88 13.83
C SER A 84 -2.45 -6.65 13.41
N SER A 85 -1.74 -6.76 12.29
CA SER A 85 -0.92 -5.68 11.74
C SER A 85 -1.74 -4.44 11.37
N MET A 86 -2.96 -4.66 10.87
CA MET A 86 -3.83 -3.54 10.51
C MET A 86 -4.39 -2.79 11.72
N ARG A 87 -4.67 -3.48 12.84
CA ARG A 87 -5.07 -2.82 14.09
C ARG A 87 -3.92 -2.00 14.68
N GLU A 88 -2.70 -2.53 14.61
CA GLU A 88 -1.51 -1.79 15.02
C GLU A 88 -1.36 -0.50 14.20
N LEU A 89 -1.50 -0.60 12.86
CA LEU A 89 -1.47 0.55 11.96
C LEU A 89 -2.53 1.61 12.30
N LEU A 90 -3.79 1.19 12.51
CA LEU A 90 -4.86 2.10 12.94
C LEU A 90 -4.51 2.77 14.28
N SER A 91 -3.98 2.02 15.24
CA SER A 91 -3.67 2.54 16.57
C SER A 91 -2.65 3.69 16.56
N VAL A 92 -1.67 3.65 15.64
CA VAL A 92 -0.65 4.69 15.48
C VAL A 92 -1.25 5.98 14.93
N VAL A 93 -2.15 5.85 13.95
CA VAL A 93 -2.75 7.02 13.28
C VAL A 93 -3.86 7.65 14.12
N VAL A 94 -4.59 6.84 14.88
CA VAL A 94 -5.72 7.25 15.71
C VAL A 94 -5.31 7.88 17.05
N ARG A 95 -4.08 7.63 17.51
CA ARG A 95 -3.50 8.25 18.73
C ARG A 95 -2.92 9.65 18.50
N ARG A 96 -2.76 10.09 17.24
CA ARG A 96 -2.35 11.45 16.86
C ARG A 96 -3.54 12.30 16.45
#